data_AF-A0A061AVL5-F1
#
_entry.id   AF-A0A061AVL5-F1
#
_cell.length_a   1.000
_cell.length_b   1.000
_cell.length_c   1.000
_cell.angle_alpha   90.00
_cell.angle_beta   90.00
_cell.angle_gamma   90.00
#
_symmetry.space_group_name_H-M   'P 1'
#
loop_
_entity.id
_entity.type
_entity.pdbx_description
1 polymer ?
#
loop_
_entity_poly.entity_id
_entity_poly.type
_entity_poly.pdbx_seq_one_letter_code
_entity_poly.pdbx_strand_id
1 'polypeptide(L)'
;MCSQVCSADKKEVLLTEIPADLFEPEPLAITSAYNQYITSNNDFAKTTILEKHNNSLYTRPYQLYHDLLVATYIQINSLEIGSKDYVEVDRFYKFSTELFLRECYRLHITIDELKASSETQSEKHEASGFEEMLTADFDRISTSYNIGHSEAYVVLTQNNIPVFTSLNERSALDERQVILPDNVQSTKVIPTTTSATSGPLGDLSPHITRLPQANAQSGEILSRFLHPNWYSLPTSKWLETSDLQSFAPLVDEQMFVVSSADKSRLWLETIGHKKLEKWRKEVAPKDDVMTDSVEASASTQDIASEGVNGTDATQMTEDTAIDETYGELSKDDFFNLYEWSPQNDIEEEEIEAFENSTEQDYLNKQLAKLQSLRKERYAKGLRLPSKEEEKVYYTCSRLLKEIIYVQDTVPDVKPSALLPVEQFIYPGTLPVAQQNTQPQKRKYQKRVR
;
A
#
# COMPACT_ATOMS: atom_id res chain seq x y z
N MET A 1 10.48 29.81 8.10
CA MET A 1 9.50 30.38 7.16
C MET A 1 10.12 31.38 6.18
N CYS A 2 10.71 32.50 6.63
CA CYS A 2 11.27 33.53 5.72
C CYS A 2 12.23 32.95 4.65
N SER A 3 13.20 32.10 5.02
CA SER A 3 14.12 31.48 4.06
C SER A 3 13.42 30.62 2.99
N GLN A 4 12.37 29.89 3.37
CA GLN A 4 11.59 29.05 2.46
C GLN A 4 10.75 29.91 1.51
N VAL A 5 10.11 30.95 2.03
CA VAL A 5 9.30 31.88 1.22
C VAL A 5 10.19 32.65 0.25
N CYS A 6 11.35 33.15 0.68
CA CYS A 6 12.33 33.79 -0.21
C CYS A 6 12.84 32.83 -1.29
N SER A 7 13.04 31.55 -0.98
CA SER A 7 13.45 30.56 -1.99
C SER A 7 12.35 30.21 -3.00
N ALA A 8 11.08 30.35 -2.59
CA ALA A 8 9.91 30.08 -3.42
C ALA A 8 9.49 31.29 -4.27
N ASP A 9 9.89 32.51 -3.87
CA ASP A 9 9.56 33.76 -4.55
C ASP A 9 10.42 33.96 -5.82
N LYS A 10 9.92 33.45 -6.95
CA LYS A 10 10.58 33.62 -8.26
C LYS A 10 10.21 34.93 -8.97
N LYS A 11 9.16 35.62 -8.50
CA LYS A 11 8.58 36.81 -9.15
C LYS A 11 8.73 38.07 -8.30
N GLU A 12 9.60 38.01 -7.30
CA GLU A 12 9.97 39.14 -6.46
C GLU A 12 8.76 39.78 -5.78
N VAL A 13 7.76 38.97 -5.42
CA VAL A 13 6.56 39.38 -4.67
C VAL A 13 6.96 40.12 -3.41
N LEU A 14 7.99 39.64 -2.71
CA LEU A 14 8.47 40.21 -1.45
C LEU A 14 9.17 41.57 -1.62
N LEU A 15 9.61 41.91 -2.84
CA LEU A 15 10.23 43.20 -3.19
C LEU A 15 9.21 44.20 -3.73
N THR A 16 7.95 43.80 -3.86
CA THR A 16 6.88 44.71 -4.29
C THR A 16 6.74 45.86 -3.30
N GLU A 17 6.63 47.08 -3.83
CA GLU A 17 6.42 48.28 -3.04
C GLU A 17 4.98 48.33 -2.50
N ILE A 18 4.84 48.39 -1.18
CA ILE A 18 3.56 48.44 -0.46
C ILE A 18 3.50 49.74 0.36
N PRO A 19 2.31 50.36 0.53
CA PRO A 19 2.14 51.48 1.46
C PRO A 19 2.52 51.09 2.89
N ALA A 20 3.36 51.89 3.55
CA ALA A 20 3.84 51.61 4.90
C ALA A 20 2.72 51.66 5.96
N ASP A 21 1.77 52.58 5.79
CA ASP A 21 0.76 52.93 6.80
C ASP A 21 -0.59 52.21 6.60
N LEU A 22 -0.71 51.35 5.60
CA LEU A 22 -1.96 50.63 5.33
C LEU A 22 -2.12 49.47 6.32
N PHE A 23 -3.17 49.52 7.11
CA PHE A 23 -3.56 48.43 7.99
C PHE A 23 -5.09 48.32 8.03
N GLU A 24 -5.60 47.17 7.61
CA GLU A 24 -7.02 46.85 7.67
C GLU A 24 -7.25 45.63 8.57
N PRO A 25 -8.06 45.74 9.64
CA PRO A 25 -8.35 44.62 10.53
C PRO A 25 -9.20 43.53 9.87
N GLU A 26 -10.04 43.86 8.88
CA GLU A 26 -10.88 42.86 8.20
C GLU A 26 -10.21 42.30 6.92
N PRO A 27 -9.90 40.99 6.86
CA PRO A 27 -9.19 40.40 5.72
C PRO A 27 -9.88 40.58 4.36
N LEU A 28 -11.21 40.53 4.34
CA LEU A 28 -12.01 40.63 3.12
C LEU A 28 -12.04 42.05 2.55
N ALA A 29 -11.89 43.05 3.42
CA ALA A 29 -11.94 44.45 3.04
C ALA A 29 -10.58 44.99 2.54
N ILE A 30 -9.48 44.24 2.71
CA ILE A 30 -8.11 44.70 2.40
C ILE A 30 -7.99 45.25 0.98
N THR A 31 -8.50 44.54 -0.02
CA THR A 31 -8.44 44.94 -1.43
C THR A 31 -9.19 46.25 -1.68
N SER A 32 -10.40 46.36 -1.11
CA SER A 32 -11.22 47.57 -1.19
C SER A 32 -10.58 48.76 -0.46
N ALA A 33 -9.98 48.53 0.72
CA ALA A 33 -9.30 49.54 1.52
C ALA A 33 -8.05 50.07 0.80
N TYR A 34 -7.29 49.18 0.16
CA TYR A 34 -6.15 49.56 -0.67
C TYR A 34 -6.57 50.45 -1.85
N ASN A 35 -7.63 50.08 -2.58
CA ASN A 35 -8.13 50.89 -3.69
C ASN A 35 -8.62 52.28 -3.23
N GLN A 36 -9.31 52.35 -2.09
CA GLN A 36 -9.70 53.62 -1.47
C GLN A 36 -8.49 54.46 -1.06
N TYR A 37 -7.46 53.82 -0.51
CA TYR A 37 -6.22 54.46 -0.08
C TYR A 37 -5.46 55.09 -1.26
N ILE A 38 -5.28 54.36 -2.37
CA ILE A 38 -4.64 54.90 -3.59
C ILE A 38 -5.45 56.07 -4.15
N THR A 39 -6.77 55.96 -4.19
CA THR A 39 -7.63 57.00 -4.74
C THR A 39 -7.56 58.29 -3.90
N SER A 40 -7.30 58.15 -2.60
CA SER A 40 -7.24 59.28 -1.65
C SER A 40 -5.85 59.91 -1.55
N ASN A 41 -4.78 59.12 -1.70
CA ASN A 41 -3.39 59.55 -1.55
C ASN A 41 -2.53 59.11 -2.74
N ASN A 42 -2.14 60.05 -3.61
CA ASN A 42 -1.23 59.78 -4.74
C ASN A 42 0.24 59.64 -4.33
N ASP A 43 0.66 60.22 -3.19
CA ASP A 43 2.03 60.13 -2.67
C ASP A 43 2.01 59.48 -1.27
N PHE A 44 2.46 58.23 -1.19
CA PHE A 44 2.57 57.47 0.07
C PHE A 44 3.98 56.91 0.26
N ALA A 45 4.38 56.73 1.52
CA ALA A 45 5.64 56.08 1.86
C ALA A 45 5.59 54.61 1.43
N LYS A 46 6.57 54.21 0.62
CA LYS A 46 6.69 52.86 0.08
C LYS A 46 7.67 52.05 0.91
N THR A 47 7.31 50.82 1.20
CA THR A 47 8.15 49.85 1.93
C THR A 47 7.98 48.47 1.32
N THR A 48 8.98 47.61 1.45
CA THR A 48 8.88 46.21 1.01
C THR A 48 8.73 45.25 2.20
N ILE A 49 8.23 44.04 1.94
CA ILE A 49 8.09 43.00 2.99
C ILE A 49 9.46 42.64 3.56
N LEU A 50 10.49 42.57 2.71
CA LEU A 50 11.85 42.26 3.14
C LEU A 50 12.44 43.35 4.03
N GLU A 51 12.21 44.63 3.71
CA GLU A 51 12.63 45.74 4.57
C GLU A 51 11.91 45.70 5.92
N LYS A 52 10.59 45.50 5.93
CA LYS A 52 9.82 45.38 7.18
C LYS A 52 10.30 44.20 8.04
N HIS A 53 10.64 43.07 7.41
CA HIS A 53 11.19 41.91 8.09
C HIS A 53 12.58 42.19 8.67
N ASN A 54 13.50 42.76 7.89
CA ASN A 54 14.86 43.08 8.34
C ASN A 54 14.86 44.10 9.48
N ASN A 55 13.90 45.01 9.48
CA ASN A 55 13.70 46.00 10.54
C ASN A 55 12.87 45.45 11.73
N SER A 56 12.48 44.17 11.72
CA SER A 56 11.68 43.53 12.78
C SER A 56 10.36 44.26 13.10
N LEU A 57 9.71 44.83 12.08
CA LEU A 57 8.46 45.60 12.26
C LEU A 57 7.22 44.73 12.46
N TYR A 58 7.31 43.43 12.15
CA TYR A 58 6.22 42.48 12.33
C TYR A 58 6.09 42.07 13.80
N THR A 59 5.08 42.62 14.48
CA THR A 59 4.76 42.28 15.87
C THR A 59 3.67 41.20 15.93
N ARG A 60 2.72 41.23 14.99
CA ARG A 60 1.62 40.26 14.90
C ARG A 60 1.72 39.43 13.62
N PRO A 61 1.41 38.13 13.66
CA PRO A 61 1.37 37.29 12.46
C PRO A 61 0.43 37.85 11.38
N TYR A 62 -0.70 38.43 11.78
CA TYR A 62 -1.67 39.03 10.85
C TYR A 62 -1.06 40.12 9.95
N GLN A 63 -0.12 40.92 10.47
CA GLN A 63 0.54 41.98 9.68
C GLN A 63 1.32 41.41 8.49
N LEU A 64 1.95 40.25 8.68
CA LEU A 64 2.66 39.56 7.60
C LEU A 64 1.68 39.01 6.56
N TYR A 65 0.57 38.41 7.01
CA TYR A 65 -0.50 37.92 6.13
C TYR A 65 -1.12 39.07 5.31
N HIS A 66 -1.44 40.18 5.96
CA HIS A 66 -1.97 41.39 5.36
C HIS A 66 -1.03 41.92 4.27
N ASP A 67 0.24 42.16 4.60
CA ASP A 67 1.22 42.67 3.64
C ASP A 67 1.43 41.71 2.47
N LEU A 68 1.42 40.39 2.71
CA LEU A 68 1.53 39.39 1.65
C LEU A 68 0.32 39.42 0.70
N LEU A 69 -0.89 39.58 1.23
CA LEU A 69 -2.11 39.73 0.42
C LEU A 69 -2.05 41.01 -0.41
N VAL A 70 -1.66 42.15 0.19
CA VAL A 70 -1.55 43.42 -0.54
C VAL A 70 -0.48 43.34 -1.64
N ALA A 71 0.71 42.80 -1.35
CA ALA A 71 1.78 42.65 -2.33
C ALA A 71 1.34 41.81 -3.54
N THR A 72 0.71 40.67 -3.27
CA THR A 72 0.23 39.76 -4.32
C THR A 72 -0.91 40.37 -5.11
N TYR A 73 -1.83 41.09 -4.46
CA TYR A 73 -2.90 41.84 -5.13
C TYR A 73 -2.35 42.89 -6.10
N ILE A 74 -1.37 43.68 -5.67
CA ILE A 74 -0.72 44.70 -6.51
C ILE A 74 -0.10 44.06 -7.76
N GLN A 75 0.65 42.98 -7.58
CA GLN A 75 1.28 42.28 -8.70
C GLN A 75 0.24 41.66 -9.65
N ILE A 76 -0.79 40.99 -9.11
CA ILE A 76 -1.87 40.37 -9.90
C ILE A 76 -2.59 41.40 -10.77
N ASN A 77 -2.86 42.59 -10.22
CA ASN A 77 -3.52 43.68 -10.95
C ASN A 77 -2.62 44.30 -12.02
N SER A 78 -1.30 44.31 -11.81
CA SER A 78 -0.34 44.80 -12.81
C SER A 78 -0.17 43.86 -14.01
N LEU A 79 -0.54 42.59 -13.85
CA LEU A 79 -0.35 41.54 -14.84
C LEU A 79 -1.65 41.25 -15.62
N GLU A 80 -1.49 40.75 -16.84
CA GLU A 80 -2.59 40.25 -17.66
C GLU A 80 -3.13 38.93 -17.10
N ILE A 81 -4.46 38.80 -17.09
CA ILE A 81 -5.17 37.62 -16.60
C ILE A 81 -4.74 36.40 -17.43
N GLY A 82 -4.28 35.33 -16.75
CA GLY A 82 -3.85 34.09 -17.39
C GLY A 82 -2.44 34.11 -17.99
N SER A 83 -1.69 35.21 -17.82
CA SER A 83 -0.25 35.19 -18.13
C SER A 83 0.49 34.21 -17.20
N LYS A 84 1.62 33.65 -17.66
CA LYS A 84 2.42 32.72 -16.84
C LYS A 84 2.84 33.34 -15.52
N ASP A 85 3.22 34.62 -15.56
CA ASP A 85 3.64 35.37 -14.39
C ASP A 85 2.48 35.57 -13.41
N TYR A 86 1.27 35.87 -13.91
CA TYR A 86 0.06 35.96 -13.10
C TYR A 86 -0.22 34.66 -12.35
N VAL A 87 -0.15 33.52 -13.05
CA VAL A 87 -0.39 32.19 -12.47
C VAL A 87 0.69 31.83 -11.45
N GLU A 88 1.95 32.21 -11.70
CA GLU A 88 3.05 31.99 -10.74
C GLU A 88 2.88 32.82 -9.46
N VAL A 89 2.45 34.09 -9.57
CA VAL A 89 2.14 34.94 -8.40
C VAL A 89 0.96 34.38 -7.61
N ASP A 90 -0.12 33.93 -8.27
CA ASP A 90 -1.26 33.29 -7.61
C ASP A 90 -0.86 31.97 -6.91
N ARG A 91 -0.01 31.15 -7.54
CA ARG A 91 0.54 29.93 -6.90
C ARG A 91 1.40 30.26 -5.69
N PHE A 92 2.23 31.29 -5.78
CA PHE A 92 3.04 31.75 -4.66
C PHE A 92 2.17 32.25 -3.50
N TYR A 93 1.10 33.01 -3.79
CA TYR A 93 0.13 33.45 -2.80
C TYR A 93 -0.51 32.27 -2.07
N LYS A 94 -1.05 31.29 -2.81
CA LYS A 94 -1.68 30.07 -2.26
C LYS A 94 -0.70 29.28 -1.40
N PHE A 95 0.52 29.04 -1.91
CA PHE A 95 1.56 28.33 -1.17
C PHE A 95 1.95 29.05 0.13
N SER A 96 2.19 30.36 0.05
CA SER A 96 2.70 31.13 1.19
C SER A 96 1.64 31.29 2.28
N THR A 97 0.38 31.53 1.90
CA THR A 97 -0.74 31.62 2.85
C THR A 97 -1.06 30.26 3.49
N GLU A 98 -1.04 29.16 2.73
CA GLU A 98 -1.23 27.82 3.27
C GLU A 98 -0.13 27.45 4.28
N LEU A 99 1.14 27.67 3.90
CA LEU A 99 2.29 27.43 4.78
C LEU A 99 2.18 28.27 6.05
N PHE A 100 1.85 29.55 5.91
CA PHE A 100 1.68 30.46 7.04
C PHE A 100 0.59 29.98 8.00
N LEU A 101 -0.62 29.71 7.50
CA LEU A 101 -1.75 29.29 8.32
C LEU A 101 -1.48 27.94 9.00
N ARG A 102 -0.83 27.00 8.29
CA ARG A 102 -0.44 25.70 8.85
C ARG A 102 0.54 25.84 10.02
N GLU A 103 1.56 26.68 9.86
CA GLU A 103 2.57 26.89 10.92
C GLU A 103 1.99 27.69 12.10
N CYS A 104 1.13 28.69 11.85
CA CYS A 104 0.40 29.37 12.93
C CYS A 104 -0.45 28.39 13.74
N TYR A 105 -1.20 27.51 13.07
CA TYR A 105 -2.01 26.49 13.73
C TYR A 105 -1.16 25.49 14.53
N ARG A 106 -0.04 25.03 13.97
CA ARG A 106 0.91 24.13 14.64
C ARG A 106 1.50 24.73 15.92
N LEU A 107 1.73 26.04 15.93
CA LEU A 107 2.21 26.78 17.10
C LEU A 107 1.09 27.26 18.03
N HIS A 108 -0.17 26.86 17.76
CA HIS A 108 -1.37 27.27 18.50
C HIS A 108 -1.57 28.80 18.56
N ILE A 109 -1.11 29.52 17.55
CA ILE A 109 -1.33 30.95 17.40
C ILE A 109 -2.62 31.17 16.63
N THR A 110 -3.63 31.73 17.29
CA THR A 110 -4.91 32.06 16.66
C THR A 110 -4.86 33.46 16.07
N ILE A 111 -5.29 33.58 14.80
CA ILE A 111 -5.45 34.87 14.14
C ILE A 111 -6.91 35.27 14.32
N ASP A 112 -7.17 36.13 15.30
CA ASP A 112 -8.52 36.49 15.73
C ASP A 112 -9.29 37.22 14.61
N GLU A 113 -8.58 38.02 13.82
CA GLU A 113 -9.10 38.75 12.65
C GLU A 113 -9.69 37.80 11.59
N LEU A 114 -9.07 36.64 11.38
CA LEU A 114 -9.57 35.62 10.44
C LEU A 114 -10.77 34.86 11.01
N LYS A 115 -10.80 34.59 12.32
CA LYS A 115 -11.93 33.92 12.98
C LYS A 115 -13.21 34.76 12.92
N ALA A 116 -13.11 36.05 13.25
CA ALA A 116 -14.24 36.98 13.21
C ALA A 116 -14.87 37.06 11.81
N SER A 117 -14.04 37.03 10.76
CA SER A 117 -14.54 37.02 9.37
C SER A 117 -15.28 35.73 9.01
N SER A 118 -14.84 34.57 9.52
CA SER A 118 -15.46 33.27 9.24
C SER A 118 -16.82 33.07 9.93
N GLU A 119 -16.96 33.58 11.16
CA GLU A 119 -18.21 33.51 11.92
C GLU A 119 -19.30 34.39 11.30
N THR A 120 -18.90 35.54 10.74
CA THR A 120 -19.83 36.47 10.08
C THR A 120 -20.40 35.91 8.77
N GLN A 121 -19.64 35.07 8.04
CA GLN A 121 -20.09 34.42 6.80
C GLN A 121 -20.97 33.19 7.03
N SER A 122 -21.00 32.66 8.24
CA SER A 122 -21.80 31.49 8.58
C SER A 122 -23.21 31.93 8.94
N GLU A 123 -23.98 32.38 7.94
CA GLU A 123 -25.41 32.62 8.12
C GLU A 123 -26.06 31.34 8.68
N LYS A 124 -26.78 31.46 9.80
CA LYS A 124 -27.52 30.35 10.41
C LYS A 124 -28.66 29.97 9.47
N HIS A 125 -28.39 29.05 8.55
CA HIS A 125 -29.42 28.45 7.73
C HIS A 125 -30.40 27.67 8.62
N GLU A 126 -31.69 27.80 8.34
CA GLU A 126 -32.73 26.98 8.94
C GLU A 126 -32.48 25.51 8.58
N ALA A 127 -32.57 24.62 9.57
CA ALA A 127 -32.33 23.20 9.37
C ALA A 127 -33.30 22.64 8.32
N SER A 128 -32.78 21.86 7.37
CA SER A 128 -33.63 21.15 6.43
C SER A 128 -34.42 20.05 7.15
N GLY A 129 -35.65 19.75 6.73
CA GLY A 129 -36.41 18.62 7.31
C GLY A 129 -35.68 17.26 7.21
N PHE A 130 -34.74 17.12 6.27
CA PHE A 130 -33.83 15.96 6.22
C PHE A 130 -32.76 15.99 7.31
N GLU A 131 -32.22 17.17 7.62
CA GLU A 131 -31.24 17.35 8.69
C GLU A 131 -31.89 17.08 10.05
N GLU A 132 -33.12 17.54 10.27
CA GLU A 132 -33.89 17.25 11.49
C GLU A 132 -34.05 15.74 11.71
N MET A 133 -34.40 14.98 10.67
CA MET A 133 -34.48 13.53 10.73
C MET A 133 -33.12 12.89 11.09
N LEU A 134 -32.03 13.32 10.45
CA LEU A 134 -30.69 12.79 10.76
C LEU A 134 -30.26 13.11 12.20
N THR A 135 -30.57 14.30 12.71
CA THR A 135 -30.24 14.67 14.09
C THR A 135 -31.07 13.92 15.12
N ALA A 136 -32.26 13.41 14.74
CA ALA A 136 -33.05 12.54 15.60
C ALA A 136 -32.46 11.12 15.69
N ASP A 137 -31.89 10.62 14.59
CA ASP A 137 -31.40 9.25 14.47
C ASP A 137 -29.91 9.11 14.83
N PHE A 138 -29.11 10.16 14.67
CA PHE A 138 -27.65 10.10 14.79
C PHE A 138 -27.04 11.29 15.53
N ASP A 139 -26.01 11.01 16.34
CA ASP A 139 -25.12 12.03 16.89
C ASP A 139 -24.15 12.53 15.81
N ARG A 140 -24.27 13.82 15.47
CA ARG A 140 -23.44 14.44 14.43
C ARG A 140 -22.07 14.84 14.95
N ILE A 141 -21.03 14.13 14.52
CA ILE A 141 -19.64 14.60 14.56
C ILE A 141 -19.35 15.29 13.22
N SER A 142 -19.07 16.60 13.25
CA SER A 142 -18.88 17.38 12.02
C SER A 142 -17.55 18.11 11.98
N THR A 143 -17.05 18.27 10.76
CA THR A 143 -15.92 19.13 10.43
C THR A 143 -16.38 20.06 9.32
N SER A 144 -16.05 21.34 9.43
CA SER A 144 -16.38 22.36 8.43
C SER A 144 -15.10 23.06 7.97
N TYR A 145 -15.05 23.36 6.68
CA TYR A 145 -13.96 24.11 6.07
C TYR A 145 -14.49 24.83 4.83
N ASN A 146 -13.85 25.93 4.47
CA ASN A 146 -14.22 26.75 3.32
C ASN A 146 -13.22 26.54 2.18
N ILE A 147 -13.70 26.16 0.99
CA ILE A 147 -12.90 26.09 -0.23
C ILE A 147 -13.52 27.02 -1.28
N GLY A 148 -12.68 27.79 -1.96
CA GLY A 148 -13.11 28.63 -3.07
C GLY A 148 -13.60 27.82 -4.27
N HIS A 149 -14.64 28.31 -4.96
CA HIS A 149 -15.10 27.70 -6.20
C HIS A 149 -14.23 28.13 -7.38
N SER A 150 -14.15 27.29 -8.41
CA SER A 150 -13.56 27.66 -9.69
C SER A 150 -14.65 28.05 -10.69
N GLU A 151 -14.32 28.84 -11.71
CA GLU A 151 -15.26 29.21 -12.77
C GLU A 151 -14.86 28.54 -14.09
N ALA A 152 -15.85 28.20 -14.90
CA ALA A 152 -15.66 27.68 -16.26
C ALA A 152 -16.76 28.21 -17.18
N TYR A 153 -16.45 28.35 -18.46
CA TYR A 153 -17.42 28.82 -19.45
C TYR A 153 -18.18 27.68 -20.12
N VAL A 154 -19.46 27.94 -20.40
CA VAL A 154 -20.37 27.04 -21.11
C VAL A 154 -20.92 27.71 -22.35
N VAL A 155 -20.90 26.94 -23.44
CA VAL A 155 -21.53 27.31 -24.70
C VAL A 155 -22.54 26.24 -25.10
N LEU A 156 -23.75 26.68 -25.43
CA LEU A 156 -24.78 25.80 -25.99
C LEU A 156 -24.60 25.71 -27.51
N THR A 157 -24.36 24.51 -28.01
CA THR A 157 -24.27 24.25 -29.45
C THR A 157 -25.65 24.20 -30.11
N GLN A 158 -25.72 24.19 -31.45
CA GLN A 158 -26.96 24.14 -32.23
C GLN A 158 -27.87 22.94 -31.88
N ASN A 159 -27.29 21.85 -31.36
CA ASN A 159 -28.01 20.65 -30.95
C ASN A 159 -28.39 20.66 -29.45
N ASN A 160 -28.34 21.81 -28.78
CA ASN A 160 -28.51 21.97 -27.32
C ASN A 160 -27.56 21.09 -26.48
N ILE A 161 -26.39 20.75 -27.02
CA ILE A 161 -25.36 20.04 -26.27
C ILE A 161 -24.49 21.11 -25.58
N PRO A 162 -24.44 21.15 -24.23
CA PRO A 162 -23.57 22.05 -23.51
C PRO A 162 -22.12 21.60 -23.67
N VAL A 163 -21.27 22.53 -24.09
CA VAL A 163 -19.82 22.34 -24.17
C VAL A 163 -19.18 23.20 -23.11
N PHE A 164 -18.38 22.56 -22.27
CA PHE A 164 -17.64 23.21 -21.18
C PHE A 164 -16.21 23.48 -21.64
N THR A 165 -15.70 24.64 -21.22
CA THR A 165 -14.28 24.97 -21.32
C THR A 165 -13.50 24.40 -20.12
N SER A 166 -12.18 24.52 -20.14
CA SER A 166 -11.35 24.27 -18.96
C SER A 166 -11.66 25.26 -17.85
N LEU A 167 -11.16 24.99 -16.64
CA LEU A 167 -11.24 25.94 -15.54
C LEU A 167 -10.52 27.25 -15.92
N ASN A 168 -11.11 28.36 -15.53
CA ASN A 168 -10.51 29.68 -15.66
C ASN A 168 -9.38 29.78 -14.64
N GLU A 169 -8.16 30.11 -15.08
CA GLU A 169 -7.00 30.31 -14.21
C GLU A 169 -7.02 31.69 -13.50
N ARG A 170 -8.21 32.24 -13.25
CA ARG A 170 -8.39 33.51 -12.56
C ARG A 170 -8.12 33.32 -11.06
N SER A 171 -7.31 34.20 -10.48
CA SER A 171 -7.04 34.22 -9.04
C SER A 171 -8.28 34.66 -8.26
N ALA A 172 -8.43 34.14 -7.04
CA ALA A 172 -9.46 34.59 -6.10
C ALA A 172 -9.26 36.04 -5.63
N LEU A 173 -8.03 36.58 -5.77
CA LEU A 173 -7.71 37.97 -5.42
C LEU A 173 -8.08 38.97 -6.52
N ASP A 174 -8.39 38.49 -7.72
CA ASP A 174 -8.63 39.36 -8.88
C ASP A 174 -10.10 39.78 -8.94
N GLU A 175 -10.37 41.05 -8.65
CA GLU A 175 -11.73 41.63 -8.62
C GLU A 175 -12.21 42.13 -9.98
N ARG A 176 -11.36 42.09 -11.03
CA ARG A 176 -11.71 42.64 -12.36
C ARG A 176 -12.91 41.91 -12.97
N GLN A 177 -13.84 42.64 -13.57
CA GLN A 177 -14.96 42.01 -14.26
C GLN A 177 -14.50 41.40 -15.59
N VAL A 178 -14.89 40.16 -15.85
CA VAL A 178 -14.58 39.49 -17.12
C VAL A 178 -15.62 39.90 -18.17
N ILE A 179 -15.15 40.44 -19.29
CA ILE A 179 -15.99 40.76 -20.44
C ILE A 179 -16.24 39.46 -21.21
N LEU A 180 -17.47 38.96 -21.16
CA LEU A 180 -17.88 37.74 -21.85
C LEU A 180 -18.60 38.08 -23.17
N PRO A 181 -18.38 37.31 -24.24
CA PRO A 181 -19.21 37.41 -25.44
C PRO A 181 -20.61 36.84 -25.20
N ASP A 182 -21.62 37.37 -25.92
CA ASP A 182 -23.05 37.12 -25.67
C ASP A 182 -23.49 35.64 -25.68
N ASN A 183 -22.75 34.77 -26.37
CA ASN A 183 -23.06 33.35 -26.50
C ASN A 183 -22.39 32.44 -25.45
N VAL A 184 -21.68 33.03 -24.48
CA VAL A 184 -20.92 32.32 -23.47
C VAL A 184 -21.48 32.63 -22.08
N GLN A 185 -21.76 31.59 -21.30
CA GLN A 185 -22.22 31.72 -19.92
C GLN A 185 -21.13 31.27 -18.95
N SER A 186 -20.97 31.97 -17.82
CA SER A 186 -20.09 31.53 -16.73
C SER A 186 -20.82 30.56 -15.82
N THR A 187 -20.13 29.48 -15.44
CA THR A 187 -20.63 28.46 -14.51
C THR A 187 -19.63 28.24 -13.39
N LYS A 188 -20.13 27.97 -12.18
CA LYS A 188 -19.31 27.69 -11.00
C LYS A 188 -19.10 26.19 -10.86
N VAL A 189 -17.85 25.77 -10.76
CA VAL A 189 -17.43 24.39 -10.53
C VAL A 189 -17.16 24.22 -9.03
N ILE A 190 -17.95 23.37 -8.40
CA ILE A 190 -17.83 23.03 -6.97
C ILE A 190 -16.80 21.90 -6.82
N PRO A 191 -15.79 22.05 -5.93
CA PRO A 191 -14.80 21.00 -5.71
C PRO A 191 -15.43 19.77 -5.04
N THR A 192 -15.03 18.58 -5.50
CA THR A 192 -15.41 17.31 -4.86
C THR A 192 -14.60 17.11 -3.59
N THR A 193 -15.28 16.97 -2.45
CA THR A 193 -14.65 16.80 -1.14
C THR A 193 -14.46 15.34 -0.74
N THR A 194 -15.23 14.43 -1.35
CA THR A 194 -15.22 13.00 -1.05
C THR A 194 -14.42 12.25 -2.10
N SER A 195 -13.46 11.43 -1.63
CA SER A 195 -12.70 10.55 -2.52
C SER A 195 -13.56 9.36 -2.91
N ALA A 196 -13.49 8.97 -4.18
CA ALA A 196 -14.00 7.67 -4.60
C ALA A 196 -13.14 6.54 -4.02
N THR A 197 -13.74 5.37 -3.83
CA THR A 197 -13.02 4.16 -3.42
C THR A 197 -12.14 3.65 -4.55
N SER A 198 -10.86 3.39 -4.25
CA SER A 198 -9.91 2.82 -5.22
C SER A 198 -10.16 1.33 -5.41
N GLY A 199 -10.10 0.84 -6.64
CA GLY A 199 -9.94 -0.59 -6.90
C GLY A 199 -8.53 -1.08 -6.51
N PRO A 200 -8.36 -2.37 -6.16
CA PRO A 200 -7.04 -2.95 -5.95
C PRO A 200 -6.19 -2.89 -7.22
N LEU A 201 -4.86 -2.96 -7.07
CA LEU A 201 -3.90 -2.92 -8.19
C LEU A 201 -4.20 -3.96 -9.29
N GLY A 202 -4.76 -5.12 -8.90
CA GLY A 202 -5.16 -6.17 -9.84
C GLY A 202 -6.22 -5.74 -10.87
N ASP A 203 -7.04 -4.75 -10.53
CA ASP A 203 -8.09 -4.23 -11.44
C ASP A 203 -7.52 -3.23 -12.45
N LEU A 204 -6.45 -2.52 -12.10
CA LEU A 204 -5.76 -1.58 -12.98
C LEU A 204 -4.91 -2.29 -14.04
N SER A 205 -4.28 -3.41 -13.67
CA SER A 205 -3.44 -4.20 -14.56
C SER A 205 -3.86 -5.68 -14.56
N PRO A 206 -5.08 -5.99 -15.07
CA PRO A 206 -5.50 -7.38 -15.16
C PRO A 206 -4.63 -8.13 -16.16
N HIS A 207 -4.50 -9.43 -15.96
CA HIS A 207 -3.74 -10.28 -16.86
C HIS A 207 -4.50 -10.51 -18.18
N ILE A 208 -4.29 -9.64 -19.17
CA ILE A 208 -5.00 -9.67 -20.47
C ILE A 208 -4.32 -10.63 -21.48
N THR A 209 -3.13 -11.17 -21.17
CA THR A 209 -2.41 -12.04 -22.10
C THR A 209 -2.91 -13.50 -22.03
N ARG A 210 -2.61 -14.29 -23.07
CA ARG A 210 -2.89 -15.74 -23.12
C ARG A 210 -1.92 -16.58 -22.30
N LEU A 211 -0.98 -15.96 -21.59
CA LEU A 211 -0.06 -16.69 -20.72
C LEU A 211 -0.88 -17.34 -19.57
N PRO A 212 -0.60 -18.60 -19.22
CA PRO A 212 -1.21 -19.22 -18.06
C PRO A 212 -0.71 -18.52 -16.79
N GLN A 213 -1.52 -18.54 -15.74
CA GLN A 213 -1.07 -18.08 -14.42
C GLN A 213 0.08 -18.96 -13.92
N ALA A 214 1.08 -18.35 -13.28
CA ALA A 214 2.28 -19.05 -12.81
C ALA A 214 1.98 -20.25 -11.89
N ASN A 215 0.86 -20.21 -11.15
CA ASN A 215 0.46 -21.27 -10.23
C ASN A 215 -0.27 -22.45 -10.90
N ALA A 216 -0.60 -22.34 -12.19
CA ALA A 216 -1.42 -23.34 -12.89
C ALA A 216 -0.59 -24.42 -13.63
N GLN A 217 0.72 -24.23 -13.79
CA GLN A 217 1.61 -25.19 -14.47
C GLN A 217 2.70 -25.71 -13.54
N SER A 218 3.23 -26.90 -13.81
CA SER A 218 4.42 -27.40 -13.12
C SER A 218 5.58 -26.45 -13.38
N GLY A 219 6.18 -25.88 -12.33
CA GLY A 219 7.37 -25.03 -12.42
C GLY A 219 8.64 -25.75 -12.89
N GLU A 220 8.52 -27.04 -13.24
CA GLU A 220 9.60 -27.87 -13.74
C GLU A 220 9.94 -27.51 -15.19
N ILE A 221 11.09 -26.85 -15.38
CA ILE A 221 11.60 -26.49 -16.70
C ILE A 221 12.18 -27.71 -17.44
N LEU A 222 12.80 -28.65 -16.72
CA LEU A 222 13.60 -29.74 -17.29
C LEU A 222 13.01 -31.15 -17.02
N SER A 223 11.67 -31.28 -17.00
CA SER A 223 11.01 -32.58 -16.73
C SER A 223 11.34 -33.68 -17.74
N ARG A 224 11.77 -33.33 -18.95
CA ARG A 224 12.14 -34.28 -20.03
C ARG A 224 13.53 -34.02 -20.61
N PHE A 225 14.39 -33.32 -19.88
CA PHE A 225 15.75 -33.09 -20.35
C PHE A 225 16.57 -34.38 -20.25
N LEU A 226 17.11 -34.83 -21.38
CA LEU A 226 18.03 -35.96 -21.44
C LEU A 226 19.39 -35.45 -21.86
N HIS A 227 20.35 -35.48 -20.92
CA HIS A 227 21.73 -35.12 -21.23
C HIS A 227 22.34 -36.18 -22.16
N PRO A 228 23.15 -35.81 -23.18
CA PRO A 228 23.72 -36.78 -24.11
C PRO A 228 24.52 -37.93 -23.48
N ASN A 229 25.12 -37.68 -22.32
CA ASN A 229 25.84 -38.71 -21.55
C ASN A 229 24.93 -39.82 -20.98
N TRP A 230 23.61 -39.64 -21.02
CA TRP A 230 22.63 -40.65 -20.58
C TRP A 230 22.05 -41.48 -21.73
N TYR A 231 22.44 -41.20 -22.99
CA TYR A 231 22.03 -42.07 -24.09
C TYR A 231 22.65 -43.45 -23.95
N SER A 232 21.84 -44.47 -24.18
CA SER A 232 22.33 -45.84 -24.27
C SER A 232 23.20 -45.99 -25.51
N LEU A 233 24.49 -46.26 -25.30
CA LEU A 233 25.41 -46.59 -26.38
C LEU A 233 25.07 -47.99 -26.92
N PRO A 234 25.21 -48.22 -28.23
CA PRO A 234 24.96 -49.52 -28.80
C PRO A 234 26.06 -50.50 -28.31
N THR A 235 25.64 -51.64 -27.79
CA THR A 235 26.52 -52.68 -27.24
C THR A 235 26.24 -54.02 -27.90
N SER A 236 27.16 -54.96 -27.78
CA SER A 236 27.02 -56.33 -28.32
C SER A 236 25.74 -57.01 -27.84
N LYS A 237 25.03 -57.73 -28.72
CA LYS A 237 23.79 -58.44 -28.38
C LYS A 237 24.08 -59.92 -28.21
N TRP A 238 23.60 -60.52 -27.12
CA TRP A 238 23.64 -61.97 -26.96
C TRP A 238 22.47 -62.60 -27.69
N LEU A 239 22.77 -63.56 -28.56
CA LEU A 239 21.79 -64.34 -29.32
C LEU A 239 21.52 -65.63 -28.57
N GLU A 240 20.23 -65.95 -28.40
CA GLU A 240 19.82 -67.22 -27.82
C GLU A 240 19.55 -68.19 -28.97
N THR A 241 20.40 -69.22 -29.08
CA THR A 241 20.20 -70.36 -29.97
C THR A 241 19.70 -71.56 -29.16
N SER A 242 19.14 -72.56 -29.83
CA SER A 242 18.62 -73.75 -29.14
C SER A 242 19.70 -74.51 -28.37
N ASP A 243 19.30 -75.22 -27.32
CA ASP A 243 20.19 -75.93 -26.37
C ASP A 243 21.19 -76.90 -27.03
N LEU A 244 20.89 -77.35 -28.26
CA LEU A 244 21.70 -78.31 -29.00
C LEU A 244 22.67 -77.64 -30.01
N GLN A 245 22.65 -76.31 -30.14
CA GLN A 245 23.44 -75.56 -31.11
C GLN A 245 24.59 -74.79 -30.45
N SER A 246 25.51 -75.52 -29.79
CA SER A 246 26.71 -74.94 -29.17
C SER A 246 27.73 -74.37 -30.16
N PHE A 247 27.60 -74.69 -31.46
CA PHE A 247 28.49 -74.22 -32.53
C PHE A 247 27.99 -72.95 -33.24
N ALA A 248 26.78 -72.48 -32.93
CA ALA A 248 26.21 -71.28 -33.54
C ALA A 248 26.82 -69.99 -32.95
N PRO A 249 26.85 -68.88 -33.71
CA PRO A 249 27.33 -67.61 -33.18
C PRO A 249 26.41 -67.10 -32.06
N LEU A 250 26.98 -66.91 -30.86
CA LEU A 250 26.26 -66.51 -29.63
C LEU A 250 26.17 -64.98 -29.45
N VAL A 251 26.93 -64.21 -30.22
CA VAL A 251 27.03 -62.75 -30.06
C VAL A 251 26.94 -62.08 -31.43
N ASP A 252 26.10 -61.06 -31.51
CA ASP A 252 26.05 -60.14 -32.63
C ASP A 252 26.73 -58.81 -32.27
N GLU A 253 27.70 -58.41 -33.10
CA GLU A 253 28.65 -57.31 -32.88
C GLU A 253 28.72 -56.34 -34.08
N GLN A 254 27.63 -56.19 -34.83
CA GLN A 254 27.65 -55.38 -36.06
C GLN A 254 27.84 -53.87 -35.84
N MET A 255 27.49 -53.31 -34.68
CA MET A 255 27.61 -51.88 -34.34
C MET A 255 27.76 -51.67 -32.83
N PHE A 256 28.87 -52.08 -32.22
CA PHE A 256 29.10 -51.91 -30.78
C PHE A 256 30.16 -50.85 -30.48
N VAL A 257 29.96 -50.12 -29.38
CA VAL A 257 30.98 -49.24 -28.79
C VAL A 257 31.83 -49.99 -27.77
N VAL A 258 31.26 -51.02 -27.12
CA VAL A 258 31.89 -51.83 -26.07
C VAL A 258 31.85 -53.32 -26.45
N SER A 259 33.00 -54.00 -26.34
CA SER A 259 33.17 -55.42 -26.70
C SER A 259 32.28 -56.34 -25.85
N SER A 260 31.96 -57.53 -26.34
CA SER A 260 31.25 -58.56 -25.53
C SER A 260 32.01 -58.99 -24.27
N ALA A 261 33.34 -59.00 -24.30
CA ALA A 261 34.16 -59.31 -23.13
C ALA A 261 34.00 -58.22 -22.04
N ASP A 262 34.09 -56.95 -22.42
CA ASP A 262 33.93 -55.84 -21.47
C ASP A 262 32.48 -55.72 -20.99
N LYS A 263 31.50 -55.94 -21.87
CA LYS A 263 30.08 -55.97 -21.52
C LYS A 263 29.76 -57.10 -20.53
N SER A 264 30.32 -58.29 -20.75
CA SER A 264 30.11 -59.45 -19.87
C SER A 264 30.78 -59.24 -18.52
N ARG A 265 31.98 -58.63 -18.48
CA ARG A 265 32.62 -58.19 -17.24
C ARG A 265 31.75 -57.19 -16.49
N LEU A 266 31.26 -56.15 -17.17
CA LEU A 266 30.39 -55.15 -16.57
C LEU A 266 29.09 -55.78 -16.04
N TRP A 267 28.49 -56.69 -16.81
CA TRP A 267 27.30 -57.43 -16.38
C TRP A 267 27.59 -58.30 -15.15
N LEU A 268 28.72 -59.01 -15.12
CA LEU A 268 29.11 -59.85 -13.98
C LEU A 268 29.33 -59.00 -12.73
N GLU A 269 30.05 -57.88 -12.85
CA GLU A 269 30.32 -56.93 -11.77
C GLU A 269 29.04 -56.30 -11.22
N THR A 270 28.14 -55.83 -12.10
CA THR A 270 26.93 -55.08 -11.71
C THR A 270 25.72 -55.94 -11.34
N ILE A 271 25.52 -57.07 -12.02
CA ILE A 271 24.33 -57.93 -11.95
C ILE A 271 24.69 -59.34 -11.51
N GLY A 272 25.74 -59.94 -12.07
CA GLY A 272 26.10 -61.34 -11.86
C GLY A 272 26.42 -61.66 -10.40
N HIS A 273 27.30 -60.89 -9.75
CA HIS A 273 27.61 -61.08 -8.33
C HIS A 273 26.39 -60.87 -7.43
N LYS A 274 25.53 -59.89 -7.73
CA LYS A 274 24.28 -59.68 -6.99
C LYS A 274 23.32 -60.87 -7.10
N LYS A 275 23.24 -61.50 -8.28
CA LYS A 275 22.44 -62.71 -8.48
C LYS A 275 23.05 -63.92 -7.76
N LEU A 276 24.38 -64.07 -7.80
CA LEU A 276 25.08 -65.14 -7.08
C LEU A 276 24.92 -65.01 -5.57
N GLU A 277 24.97 -63.80 -5.02
CA GLU A 277 24.70 -63.58 -3.59
C GLU A 277 23.27 -63.93 -3.21
N LYS A 278 22.29 -63.58 -4.04
CA LYS A 278 20.89 -64.00 -3.84
C LYS A 278 20.75 -65.52 -3.87
N TRP A 279 21.30 -66.18 -4.89
CA TRP A 279 21.32 -67.64 -4.98
C TRP A 279 22.06 -68.29 -3.82
N ARG A 280 23.17 -67.72 -3.35
CA ARG A 280 23.88 -68.24 -2.17
C ARG A 280 23.03 -68.14 -0.90
N LYS A 281 22.23 -67.09 -0.75
CA LYS A 281 21.27 -66.94 0.36
C LYS A 281 20.09 -67.91 0.23
N GLU A 282 19.69 -68.25 -1.00
CA GLU A 282 18.59 -69.20 -1.28
C GLU A 282 19.03 -70.67 -1.18
N VAL A 283 20.29 -70.98 -1.47
CA VAL A 283 20.85 -72.35 -1.52
C VAL A 283 21.66 -72.71 -0.27
N ALA A 284 21.97 -71.75 0.62
CA ALA A 284 22.58 -72.08 1.91
C ALA A 284 21.64 -73.02 2.70
N PRO A 285 22.08 -74.23 3.08
CA PRO A 285 21.29 -75.09 3.96
C PRO A 285 21.10 -74.37 5.29
N LYS A 286 19.86 -74.36 5.80
CA LYS A 286 19.55 -73.99 7.18
C LYS A 286 20.09 -75.09 8.10
N ASP A 287 21.40 -75.07 8.36
CA ASP A 287 21.98 -75.84 9.45
C ASP A 287 22.01 -75.00 10.73
N ASP A 288 21.49 -75.60 11.80
CA ASP A 288 21.25 -75.06 13.14
C ASP A 288 22.45 -74.35 13.76
N VAL A 289 22.29 -73.06 14.08
CA VAL A 289 22.77 -72.51 15.36
C VAL A 289 21.66 -71.67 15.96
N MET A 290 21.05 -72.26 16.98
CA MET A 290 20.16 -71.62 17.94
C MET A 290 21.04 -70.81 18.92
N THR A 291 20.86 -69.50 18.99
CA THR A 291 21.04 -68.67 20.20
C THR A 291 20.40 -67.29 19.97
N ASP A 292 19.18 -67.17 20.50
CA ASP A 292 18.48 -66.01 21.07
C ASP A 292 18.77 -64.59 20.55
N SER A 293 17.81 -63.99 19.83
CA SER A 293 16.74 -63.17 20.44
C SER A 293 16.07 -62.21 19.43
N VAL A 294 14.81 -62.53 19.12
CA VAL A 294 13.60 -61.67 19.03
C VAL A 294 13.77 -60.30 18.32
N GLU A 295 13.43 -60.21 17.03
CA GLU A 295 12.11 -59.82 16.46
C GLU A 295 11.76 -58.32 16.58
N ALA A 296 11.64 -57.62 15.45
CA ALA A 296 10.34 -57.44 14.80
C ALA A 296 10.47 -56.61 13.51
N SER A 297 10.22 -57.28 12.38
CA SER A 297 9.87 -56.67 11.10
C SER A 297 8.35 -56.51 11.05
N ALA A 298 7.84 -55.43 10.46
CA ALA A 298 6.47 -55.43 9.94
C ALA A 298 6.36 -54.52 8.71
N SER A 299 6.11 -55.13 7.56
CA SER A 299 5.60 -54.49 6.34
C SER A 299 4.31 -55.23 5.95
N THR A 300 3.15 -54.56 6.09
CA THR A 300 2.24 -54.10 5.03
C THR A 300 1.33 -55.16 4.38
N GLN A 301 0.00 -55.05 4.54
CA GLN A 301 -0.96 -54.65 3.48
C GLN A 301 -2.44 -54.88 3.88
N ASP A 302 -3.22 -53.82 3.67
CA ASP A 302 -4.58 -53.71 3.11
C ASP A 302 -5.59 -54.86 3.21
N ILE A 303 -6.74 -54.58 3.85
CA ILE A 303 -8.08 -55.00 3.39
C ILE A 303 -9.07 -53.83 3.60
N ALA A 304 -9.85 -53.54 2.56
CA ALA A 304 -10.88 -52.52 2.51
C ALA A 304 -12.30 -53.07 2.77
N SER A 305 -13.15 -52.17 3.25
CA SER A 305 -14.57 -51.96 2.93
C SER A 305 -15.71 -52.54 3.81
N GLU A 306 -16.72 -51.67 3.94
CA GLU A 306 -18.11 -51.78 4.45
C GLU A 306 -18.27 -51.78 5.98
N GLY A 307 -19.07 -50.93 6.64
CA GLY A 307 -20.14 -50.02 6.23
C GLY A 307 -21.26 -50.07 7.29
N VAL A 308 -21.98 -48.96 7.50
CA VAL A 308 -23.22 -48.78 8.30
C VAL A 308 -23.08 -48.12 9.69
N ASN A 309 -23.25 -46.78 9.67
CA ASN A 309 -24.23 -45.97 10.41
C ASN A 309 -24.74 -46.39 11.80
N GLY A 310 -24.75 -45.41 12.71
CA GLY A 310 -25.78 -45.32 13.76
C GLY A 310 -25.37 -44.55 15.01
N THR A 311 -25.47 -43.22 14.95
CA THR A 311 -25.93 -42.31 16.03
C THR A 311 -25.44 -42.55 17.47
N ASP A 312 -24.63 -41.62 17.98
CA ASP A 312 -25.12 -40.81 19.11
C ASP A 312 -24.41 -39.46 19.16
N ALA A 313 -25.22 -38.42 19.02
CA ALA A 313 -24.85 -37.05 19.29
C ALA A 313 -24.92 -36.85 20.81
N THR A 314 -23.78 -36.72 21.45
CA THR A 314 -23.72 -36.14 22.80
C THR A 314 -22.93 -34.85 22.72
N GLN A 315 -23.70 -33.77 22.85
CA GLN A 315 -23.24 -32.41 23.06
C GLN A 315 -22.23 -32.39 24.22
N MET A 316 -20.99 -31.98 23.95
CA MET A 316 -20.13 -31.36 24.95
C MET A 316 -20.12 -29.86 24.66
N THR A 317 -21.19 -29.20 25.10
CA THR A 317 -21.12 -27.80 25.53
C THR A 317 -20.31 -27.80 26.82
N GLU A 318 -18.98 -27.71 26.71
CA GLU A 318 -18.17 -27.15 27.79
C GLU A 318 -18.32 -25.64 27.72
N ASP A 319 -19.47 -25.17 28.20
CA ASP A 319 -19.60 -23.82 28.72
C ASP A 319 -18.61 -23.72 29.87
N THR A 320 -17.45 -23.14 29.58
CA THR A 320 -16.59 -22.60 30.62
C THR A 320 -17.45 -21.54 31.29
N ALA A 321 -17.92 -21.82 32.50
CA ALA A 321 -18.63 -20.86 33.34
C ALA A 321 -17.70 -19.66 33.53
N ILE A 322 -17.88 -18.63 32.71
CA ILE A 322 -17.39 -17.29 32.99
C ILE A 322 -18.23 -16.86 34.18
N ASP A 323 -17.61 -16.87 35.35
CA ASP A 323 -18.13 -16.27 36.56
C ASP A 323 -18.31 -14.76 36.26
N GLU A 324 -19.51 -14.37 35.83
CA GLU A 324 -19.89 -12.97 35.61
C GLU A 324 -20.05 -12.24 36.95
N THR A 325 -18.96 -12.15 37.70
CA THR A 325 -18.74 -11.01 38.58
C THR A 325 -17.98 -9.98 37.76
N TYR A 326 -18.72 -9.12 37.05
CA TYR A 326 -18.15 -7.87 36.55
C TYR A 326 -17.72 -7.06 37.76
N GLY A 327 -16.46 -7.23 38.20
CA GLY A 327 -15.84 -6.34 39.16
C GLY A 327 -15.95 -4.92 38.61
N GLU A 328 -16.36 -3.97 39.46
CA GLU A 328 -16.33 -2.56 39.08
C GLU A 328 -14.88 -2.21 38.70
N LEU A 329 -14.65 -2.01 37.40
CA LEU A 329 -13.35 -1.59 36.87
C LEU A 329 -12.97 -0.27 37.55
N SER A 330 -11.84 -0.25 38.23
CA SER A 330 -11.27 0.97 38.78
C SER A 330 -10.91 1.92 37.65
N LYS A 331 -10.82 3.22 37.94
CA LYS A 331 -10.30 4.21 36.97
C LYS A 331 -8.92 3.82 36.43
N ASP A 332 -8.11 3.13 37.24
CA ASP A 332 -6.78 2.68 36.88
C ASP A 332 -6.82 1.50 35.89
N ASP A 333 -7.87 0.68 35.91
CA ASP A 333 -8.05 -0.43 34.96
C ASP A 333 -8.38 0.08 33.56
N PHE A 334 -9.04 1.24 33.45
CA PHE A 334 -9.32 1.88 32.16
C PHE A 334 -8.05 2.41 31.46
N PHE A 335 -7.11 2.96 32.22
CA PHE A 335 -5.82 3.38 31.67
C PHE A 335 -5.02 2.17 31.19
N ASN A 336 -4.97 1.11 32.00
CA ASN A 336 -4.31 -0.13 31.63
C ASN A 336 -4.91 -0.76 30.38
N LEU A 337 -6.24 -0.74 30.21
CA LEU A 337 -6.91 -1.25 29.01
C LEU A 337 -6.63 -0.39 27.77
N TYR A 338 -6.56 0.93 27.93
CA TYR A 338 -6.26 1.85 26.84
C TYR A 338 -4.81 1.72 26.34
N GLU A 339 -3.85 1.51 27.25
CA GLU A 339 -2.43 1.35 26.92
C GLU A 339 -2.04 -0.11 26.60
N TRP A 340 -2.96 -1.06 26.77
CA TRP A 340 -2.67 -2.46 26.52
C TRP A 340 -2.36 -2.73 25.06
N SER A 341 -1.22 -3.37 24.82
CA SER A 341 -0.84 -3.89 23.53
C SER A 341 -0.33 -5.34 23.67
N PRO A 342 -0.41 -6.17 22.62
CA PRO A 342 0.18 -7.52 22.64
C PRO A 342 1.69 -7.53 22.91
N GLN A 343 2.37 -6.39 22.79
CA GLN A 343 3.80 -6.23 23.09
C GLN A 343 4.09 -6.09 24.60
N ASN A 344 3.08 -5.97 25.45
CA ASN A 344 3.28 -5.73 26.88
C ASN A 344 3.45 -7.03 27.70
N ASP A 345 3.31 -8.20 27.07
CA ASP A 345 3.47 -9.51 27.74
C ASP A 345 4.96 -9.86 27.88
N ILE A 346 5.54 -9.66 29.06
CA ILE A 346 6.98 -9.84 29.34
C ILE A 346 7.24 -11.23 29.92
N GLU A 347 8.10 -12.00 29.26
CA GLU A 347 8.53 -13.31 29.76
C GLU A 347 9.68 -13.16 30.78
N GLU A 348 9.71 -14.00 31.81
CA GLU A 348 10.73 -13.96 32.87
C GLU A 348 12.16 -14.14 32.29
N GLU A 349 12.30 -14.95 31.23
CA GLU A 349 13.59 -15.14 30.54
C GLU A 349 14.19 -13.85 29.97
N GLU A 350 13.34 -12.89 29.59
CA GLU A 350 13.80 -11.58 29.10
C GLU A 350 14.40 -10.77 30.24
N ILE A 351 13.74 -10.77 31.40
CA ILE A 351 14.19 -10.06 32.59
C ILE A 351 15.54 -10.65 33.04
N GLU A 352 15.64 -11.98 33.10
CA GLU A 352 16.89 -12.66 33.42
C GLU A 352 18.01 -12.34 32.42
N ALA A 353 17.69 -12.23 31.12
CA ALA A 353 18.68 -11.89 30.10
C ALA A 353 19.24 -10.46 30.29
N PHE A 354 18.40 -9.51 30.70
CA PHE A 354 18.80 -8.14 31.05
C PHE A 354 19.62 -8.09 32.34
N GLU A 355 19.18 -8.77 33.41
CA GLU A 355 19.92 -8.81 34.68
C GLU A 355 21.34 -9.38 34.50
N ASN A 356 21.49 -10.37 33.63
CA ASN A 356 22.77 -11.00 33.32
C ASN A 356 23.56 -10.30 32.19
N SER A 357 23.05 -9.22 31.60
CA SER A 357 23.65 -8.51 30.45
C SER A 357 23.91 -9.41 29.22
N THR A 358 23.07 -10.43 29.02
CA THR A 358 23.14 -11.40 27.89
C THR A 358 22.07 -11.13 26.81
N GLU A 359 21.60 -9.89 26.74
CA GLU A 359 20.48 -9.42 25.92
C GLU A 359 20.66 -9.72 24.42
N GLN A 360 21.87 -9.48 23.89
CA GLN A 360 22.18 -9.70 22.48
C GLN A 360 22.16 -11.18 22.11
N ASP A 361 22.66 -12.05 22.99
CA ASP A 361 22.66 -13.50 22.77
C ASP A 361 21.23 -14.04 22.82
N TYR A 362 20.41 -13.54 23.75
CA TYR A 362 19.00 -13.89 23.83
C TYR A 362 18.23 -13.45 22.57
N LEU A 363 18.46 -12.21 22.12
CA LEU A 363 17.88 -11.70 20.87
C LEU A 363 18.28 -12.57 19.66
N ASN A 364 19.56 -12.95 19.56
CA ASN A 364 20.05 -13.81 18.48
C ASN A 364 19.37 -15.19 18.49
N LYS A 365 19.15 -15.77 19.68
CA LYS A 365 18.41 -17.04 19.83
C LYS A 365 16.95 -16.89 19.40
N GLN A 366 16.28 -15.81 19.78
CA GLN A 366 14.88 -15.56 19.42
C GLN A 366 14.72 -15.28 17.91
N LEU A 367 15.65 -14.55 17.29
CA LEU A 367 15.66 -14.35 15.83
C LEU A 367 15.90 -15.67 15.08
N ALA A 368 16.77 -16.54 15.57
CA ALA A 368 16.97 -17.86 15.00
C ALA A 368 15.71 -18.75 15.11
N LYS A 369 15.01 -18.69 16.26
CA LYS A 369 13.71 -19.35 16.48
C LYS A 369 12.63 -18.81 15.54
N LEU A 370 12.55 -17.49 15.35
CA LEU A 370 11.63 -16.87 14.40
C LEU A 370 11.91 -17.35 12.97
N GLN A 371 13.19 -17.45 12.59
CA GLN A 371 13.58 -17.96 11.29
C GLN A 371 13.21 -19.44 11.10
N SER A 372 13.37 -20.30 12.12
CA SER A 372 12.97 -21.70 12.04
C SER A 372 11.46 -21.86 11.90
N LEU A 373 10.68 -21.17 12.73
CA LEU A 373 9.21 -21.16 12.65
C LEU A 373 8.72 -20.69 11.26
N ARG A 374 9.35 -19.64 10.72
CA ARG A 374 9.03 -19.14 9.37
C ARG A 374 9.35 -20.16 8.28
N LYS A 375 10.47 -20.89 8.39
CA LYS A 375 10.83 -21.96 7.45
C LYS A 375 9.82 -23.10 7.51
N GLU A 376 9.41 -23.52 8.70
CA GLU A 376 8.37 -24.53 8.89
C GLU A 376 7.02 -24.10 8.30
N ARG A 377 6.65 -22.82 8.51
CA ARG A 377 5.43 -22.23 7.95
C ARG A 377 5.42 -22.29 6.42
N TYR A 378 6.53 -21.89 5.78
CA TYR A 378 6.64 -21.97 4.33
C TYR A 378 6.70 -23.41 3.80
N ALA A 379 7.35 -24.33 4.53
CA ALA A 379 7.35 -25.75 4.17
C ALA A 379 5.94 -26.36 4.21
N LYS A 380 5.10 -25.91 5.16
CA LYS A 380 3.69 -26.30 5.27
C LYS A 380 2.76 -25.52 4.33
N GLY A 381 3.24 -24.47 3.66
CA GLY A 381 2.43 -23.63 2.76
C GLY A 381 1.41 -22.73 3.47
N LEU A 382 1.57 -22.47 4.76
CA LEU A 382 0.65 -21.63 5.54
C LEU A 382 0.95 -20.13 5.33
N ARG A 383 -0.10 -19.33 5.08
CA ARG A 383 0.04 -17.89 4.83
C ARG A 383 0.18 -17.06 6.11
N LEU A 384 -0.65 -17.38 7.10
CA LEU A 384 -0.72 -16.66 8.37
C LEU A 384 0.36 -17.17 9.35
N PRO A 385 1.00 -16.29 10.13
CA PRO A 385 1.95 -16.67 11.17
C PRO A 385 1.26 -17.45 12.29
N SER A 386 2.04 -18.23 13.03
CA SER A 386 1.58 -18.86 14.28
C SER A 386 1.53 -17.82 15.40
N LYS A 387 0.68 -18.03 16.42
CA LYS A 387 0.67 -17.21 17.65
C LYS A 387 2.05 -17.18 18.32
N GLU A 388 2.80 -18.28 18.25
CA GLU A 388 4.17 -18.35 18.75
C GLU A 388 5.14 -17.49 17.94
N GLU A 389 4.97 -17.42 16.60
CA GLU A 389 5.78 -16.55 15.73
C GLU A 389 5.51 -15.07 16.03
N GLU A 390 4.25 -14.71 16.29
CA GLU A 390 3.85 -13.37 16.71
C GLU A 390 4.42 -12.99 18.08
N LYS A 391 4.35 -13.88 19.07
CA LYS A 391 4.95 -13.67 20.40
C LYS A 391 6.45 -13.42 20.30
N VAL A 392 7.18 -14.30 19.62
CA VAL A 392 8.64 -14.15 19.43
C VAL A 392 8.98 -12.86 18.69
N TYR A 393 8.16 -12.45 17.71
CA TYR A 393 8.34 -11.16 17.02
C TYR A 393 8.20 -9.97 17.98
N TYR A 394 7.17 -9.96 18.83
CA TYR A 394 6.97 -8.89 19.80
C TYR A 394 8.08 -8.85 20.86
N THR A 395 8.51 -10.01 21.37
CA THR A 395 9.71 -10.14 22.22
C THR A 395 10.93 -9.51 21.56
N CYS A 396 11.25 -9.88 20.31
CA CYS A 396 12.41 -9.32 19.60
C CYS A 396 12.30 -7.79 19.42
N SER A 397 11.10 -7.29 19.06
CA SER A 397 10.85 -5.86 18.87
C SER A 397 11.03 -5.07 20.17
N ARG A 398 10.57 -5.62 21.30
CA ARG A 398 10.73 -5.03 22.62
C ARG A 398 12.20 -5.01 23.06
N LEU A 399 12.89 -6.14 22.98
CA LEU A 399 14.32 -6.24 23.30
C LEU A 399 15.14 -5.21 22.51
N LEU A 400 14.90 -5.09 21.20
CA LEU A 400 15.58 -4.09 20.36
C LEU A 400 15.27 -2.66 20.81
N LYS A 401 14.03 -2.35 21.16
CA LYS A 401 13.63 -1.03 21.65
C LYS A 401 14.36 -0.69 22.95
N GLU A 402 14.41 -1.61 23.90
CA GLU A 402 15.08 -1.42 25.19
C GLU A 402 16.61 -1.34 25.04
N ILE A 403 17.23 -2.18 24.21
CA ILE A 403 18.67 -2.10 23.91
C ILE A 403 19.01 -0.72 23.32
N ILE A 404 18.22 -0.21 22.37
CA ILE A 404 18.43 1.12 21.79
C ILE A 404 18.24 2.21 22.85
N TYR A 405 17.25 2.07 23.73
CA TYR A 405 16.99 3.02 24.80
C TYR A 405 18.12 3.08 25.84
N VAL A 406 18.67 1.93 26.23
CA VAL A 406 19.76 1.81 27.21
C VAL A 406 21.11 2.24 26.64
N GLN A 407 21.40 1.86 25.38
CA GLN A 407 22.70 2.16 24.76
C GLN A 407 22.78 3.58 24.17
N ASP A 408 21.64 4.24 23.95
CA ASP A 408 21.51 5.55 23.28
C ASP A 408 22.22 5.61 21.90
N THR A 409 22.53 4.45 21.33
CA THR A 409 23.13 4.30 20.00
C THR A 409 22.04 3.99 18.99
N VAL A 410 21.69 4.99 18.18
CA VAL A 410 20.78 4.78 17.04
C VAL A 410 21.53 4.01 15.95
N PRO A 411 21.02 2.84 15.51
CA PRO A 411 21.66 2.08 14.43
C PRO A 411 21.64 2.86 13.11
N ASP A 412 22.69 2.73 12.28
CA ASP A 412 22.79 3.33 10.93
C ASP A 412 21.87 2.60 9.93
N VAL A 413 20.56 2.65 10.19
CA VAL A 413 19.53 2.22 9.25
C VAL A 413 19.08 3.44 8.49
N LYS A 414 19.23 3.41 7.15
CA LYS A 414 18.74 4.47 6.28
C LYS A 414 17.27 4.18 5.93
N PRO A 415 16.28 4.83 6.59
CA PRO A 415 14.89 4.66 6.20
C PRO A 415 14.69 5.15 4.77
N SER A 416 13.72 4.57 4.06
CA SER A 416 13.30 5.12 2.78
C SER A 416 12.74 6.53 2.98
N ALA A 417 13.19 7.49 2.18
CA ALA A 417 12.68 8.86 2.22
C ALA A 417 11.20 8.97 1.76
N LEU A 418 10.64 7.89 1.22
CA LEU A 418 9.29 7.83 0.69
C LEU A 418 8.44 6.91 1.57
N LEU A 419 7.25 7.39 1.90
CA LEU A 419 6.21 6.65 2.61
C LEU A 419 4.99 6.50 1.68
N PRO A 420 4.37 5.31 1.60
CA PRO A 420 3.13 5.15 0.87
C PRO A 420 2.01 5.91 1.60
N VAL A 421 1.30 6.76 0.87
CA VAL A 421 0.17 7.54 1.39
C VAL A 421 -0.99 7.37 0.41
N GLU A 422 -2.21 7.26 0.94
CA GLU A 422 -3.42 7.21 0.12
C GLU A 422 -3.59 8.52 -0.65
N GLN A 423 -4.02 8.41 -1.91
CA GLN A 423 -4.23 9.56 -2.79
C GLN A 423 -5.72 9.71 -3.09
N PHE A 424 -6.15 10.96 -3.23
CA PHE A 424 -7.53 11.28 -3.58
C PHE A 424 -7.85 10.83 -5.01
N ILE A 425 -8.97 10.15 -5.20
CA ILE A 425 -9.42 9.64 -6.51
C ILE A 425 -10.73 10.31 -6.88
N TYR A 426 -10.75 10.91 -8.07
CA TYR A 426 -11.95 11.51 -8.65
C TYR A 426 -12.37 10.74 -9.91
N PRO A 427 -13.68 10.50 -10.12
CA PRO A 427 -14.18 9.95 -11.37
C PRO A 427 -14.02 10.97 -12.50
N GLY A 428 -13.92 10.48 -13.74
CA GLY A 428 -13.94 11.34 -14.92
C GLY A 428 -15.27 12.09 -15.04
N THR A 429 -15.22 13.35 -15.45
CA THR A 429 -16.40 14.22 -15.63
C THR A 429 -17.11 14.02 -16.97
N LEU A 430 -16.44 13.39 -17.94
CA LEU A 430 -17.02 13.12 -19.25
C LEU A 430 -18.03 11.98 -19.15
N PRO A 431 -19.29 12.18 -19.59
CA PRO A 431 -20.28 11.13 -19.59
C PRO A 431 -19.87 10.03 -20.58
N VAL A 432 -20.09 8.77 -20.19
CA VAL A 432 -19.82 7.62 -21.05
C VAL A 432 -20.81 7.63 -22.22
N ALA A 433 -20.29 7.63 -23.44
CA ALA A 433 -21.12 7.47 -24.64
C ALA A 433 -21.72 6.07 -24.65
N GLN A 434 -23.01 5.96 -24.34
CA GLN A 434 -23.75 4.72 -24.50
C GLN A 434 -23.93 4.49 -26.00
N GLN A 435 -23.12 3.59 -26.59
CA GLN A 435 -23.43 3.09 -27.92
C GLN A 435 -24.80 2.41 -27.82
N ASN A 436 -25.78 2.96 -28.52
CA ASN A 436 -27.08 2.32 -28.72
C ASN A 436 -26.85 1.01 -29.50
N THR A 437 -26.43 -0.05 -28.81
CA THR A 437 -26.48 -1.40 -29.32
C THR A 437 -27.94 -1.80 -29.35
N GLN A 438 -28.67 -1.34 -30.37
CA GLN A 438 -29.90 -2.00 -30.74
C GLN A 438 -29.56 -3.48 -30.92
N PRO A 439 -30.25 -4.42 -30.26
CA PRO A 439 -30.01 -5.83 -30.47
C PRO A 439 -30.35 -6.13 -31.93
N GLN A 440 -29.34 -6.20 -32.79
CA GLN A 440 -29.54 -6.75 -34.13
C GLN A 440 -30.01 -8.18 -33.95
N LYS A 441 -31.32 -8.40 -34.12
CA LYS A 441 -31.92 -9.73 -34.17
C LYS A 441 -31.23 -10.51 -35.28
N ARG A 442 -30.22 -11.30 -34.94
CA ARG A 442 -29.63 -12.29 -35.85
C ARG A 442 -30.76 -13.24 -36.25
N LYS A 443 -31.28 -13.07 -37.46
CA LYS A 443 -32.26 -13.99 -38.05
C LYS A 443 -31.57 -15.36 -38.18
N TYR A 444 -31.83 -16.26 -37.24
CA TYR A 444 -31.51 -17.68 -37.39
C TYR A 444 -32.35 -18.22 -38.55
N GLN A 445 -31.73 -18.40 -39.72
CA GLN A 445 -32.31 -19.24 -40.77
C GLN A 445 -32.21 -20.70 -40.31
N LYS A 446 -33.32 -21.25 -39.82
CA LYS A 446 -33.46 -22.70 -39.66
C LYS A 446 -33.33 -23.34 -41.05
N ARG A 447 -32.22 -24.02 -41.31
CA ARG A 447 -32.12 -25.00 -42.40
C ARG A 447 -32.98 -26.19 -42.02
N VAL A 448 -34.10 -26.37 -42.71
CA VAL A 448 -34.87 -27.62 -42.71
C VAL A 448 -34.04 -28.65 -43.48
N ARG A 449 -33.82 -29.81 -42.86
CA ARG A 449 -33.35 -31.03 -43.51
C ARG A 449 -34.53 -31.95 -43.69
#